data_AF-A0A2A4KTE7-F1
#
_entry.id   AF-A0A2A4KTE7-F1
#
_cell.length_a   1.000
_cell.length_b   1.000
_cell.length_c   1.000
_cell.angle_alpha   90.00
_cell.angle_beta   90.00
_cell.angle_gamma   90.00
#
_symmetry.space_group_name_H-M   'P 1'
#
loop_
_entity.id
_entity.type
_entity.pdbx_description
1 polymer ?
#
loop_
_entity_poly.entity_id
_entity_poly.type
_entity_poly.pdbx_seq_one_letter_code
_entity_poly.pdbx_strand_id
1 'polypeptide(L)'
;MPVSDLADSRAATDALLHALKAGRWRPRAIAAFLAVAADRSLTQAALRPRALGQLTALHSVLFAAACGRGGRNWVAASWTLSILHLGLLEDRDRLALADALTLIRGNLPALPAGSGRRAGLTALALDVADGRIARRQGTVTPFGDYADTFADAAFWTWFTLRHEPHRTIRAAAVAAWVLPVVAVTATGVRRGRMPQRPRPALLRPAAAMQILLAARHLKRHLSAPSTATPAHLILKTGLGAARP
;
A
#
# COMPACT_ATOMS: atom_id res chain seq x y z
N MET A 1 -28.88 12.94 -13.30
CA MET A 1 -27.67 13.44 -12.62
C MET A 1 -26.47 12.68 -13.19
N PRO A 2 -25.46 13.37 -13.72
CA PRO A 2 -24.20 12.76 -14.14
C PRO A 2 -23.57 11.93 -13.02
N VAL A 3 -22.95 10.78 -13.36
CA VAL A 3 -22.27 9.92 -12.38
C VAL A 3 -21.09 10.64 -11.71
N SER A 4 -20.51 11.64 -12.37
CA SER A 4 -19.50 12.55 -11.83
C SER A 4 -19.97 13.32 -10.59
N ASP A 5 -21.27 13.60 -10.50
CA ASP A 5 -21.82 14.54 -9.52
C ASP A 5 -22.31 13.87 -8.24
N LEU A 6 -22.43 12.53 -8.24
CA LEU A 6 -22.89 11.78 -7.06
C LEU A 6 -21.90 11.98 -5.90
N ALA A 7 -22.35 12.48 -4.75
CA ALA A 7 -21.45 12.65 -3.60
C ALA A 7 -21.01 11.29 -3.02
N ASP A 8 -21.93 10.32 -2.97
CA ASP A 8 -21.65 8.98 -2.46
C ASP A 8 -20.80 8.16 -3.45
N SER A 9 -19.61 7.75 -3.00
CA SER A 9 -18.68 6.91 -3.75
C SER A 9 -19.24 5.53 -4.07
N ARG A 10 -20.11 4.99 -3.20
CA ARG A 10 -20.74 3.70 -3.43
C ARG A 10 -21.80 3.78 -4.54
N ALA A 11 -22.72 4.75 -4.44
CA ALA A 11 -23.72 4.98 -5.49
C ALA A 11 -23.07 5.20 -6.87
N ALA A 12 -21.97 5.97 -6.91
CA ALA A 12 -21.23 6.18 -8.15
C ALA A 12 -20.58 4.89 -8.69
N THR A 13 -19.99 4.08 -7.82
CA THR A 13 -19.40 2.78 -8.20
C THR A 13 -20.49 1.84 -8.74
N ASP A 14 -21.66 1.80 -8.10
CA ASP A 14 -22.79 0.99 -8.54
C ASP A 14 -23.30 1.45 -9.91
N ALA A 15 -23.41 2.76 -10.14
CA ALA A 15 -23.79 3.32 -11.44
C ALA A 15 -22.77 2.97 -12.54
N LEU A 16 -21.47 3.08 -12.26
CA LEU A 16 -20.40 2.72 -13.19
C LEU A 16 -20.44 1.22 -13.54
N LEU A 17 -20.58 0.34 -12.55
CA LEU A 17 -20.66 -1.11 -12.77
C LEU A 17 -21.94 -1.50 -13.52
N HIS A 18 -23.05 -0.82 -13.24
CA HIS A 18 -24.31 -1.03 -13.95
C HIS A 18 -24.17 -0.66 -15.43
N ALA A 19 -23.59 0.50 -15.74
CA ALA A 19 -23.33 0.94 -17.11
C ALA A 19 -22.39 -0.02 -17.86
N LEU A 20 -21.31 -0.47 -17.20
CA LEU A 20 -20.37 -1.43 -17.78
C LEU A 20 -21.04 -2.76 -18.11
N LYS A 21 -21.91 -3.25 -17.22
CA LYS A 21 -22.71 -4.47 -17.44
C LYS A 21 -23.72 -4.30 -18.57
N ALA A 22 -24.43 -3.16 -18.63
CA ALA A 22 -25.37 -2.85 -19.71
C ALA A 22 -24.66 -2.82 -21.08
N GLY A 23 -23.42 -2.31 -21.12
CA GLY A 23 -22.54 -2.32 -22.29
C GLY A 23 -21.97 -3.70 -22.67
N ARG A 24 -22.33 -4.77 -21.95
CA ARG A 24 -21.90 -6.16 -22.18
C ARG A 24 -20.38 -6.31 -22.38
N TRP A 25 -19.58 -5.55 -21.64
CA TRP A 25 -18.11 -5.63 -21.71
C TRP A 25 -17.51 -5.27 -23.07
N ARG A 26 -18.27 -4.58 -23.94
CA ARG A 26 -17.72 -4.10 -25.22
C ARG A 26 -16.55 -3.14 -24.96
N PRO A 27 -15.50 -3.12 -25.80
CA PRO A 27 -14.34 -2.24 -25.60
C PRO A 27 -14.72 -0.77 -25.38
N ARG A 28 -15.74 -0.28 -26.10
CA ARG A 28 -16.29 1.08 -25.91
C ARG A 28 -16.88 1.31 -24.52
N ALA A 29 -17.56 0.32 -23.94
CA ALA A 29 -18.13 0.42 -22.60
C ALA A 29 -17.02 0.41 -21.53
N ILE A 30 -15.95 -0.36 -21.74
CA ILE A 30 -14.76 -0.34 -20.87
C ILE A 30 -14.08 1.02 -20.94
N ALA A 31 -13.85 1.56 -22.14
CA ALA A 31 -13.25 2.88 -22.31
C ALA A 31 -14.10 3.98 -21.65
N ALA A 32 -15.41 3.95 -21.82
CA ALA A 32 -16.34 4.88 -21.17
C ALA A 32 -16.30 4.74 -19.64
N PHE A 33 -16.31 3.52 -19.11
CA PHE A 33 -16.18 3.26 -17.68
C PHE A 33 -14.88 3.87 -17.12
N LEU A 34 -13.74 3.64 -17.79
CA LEU A 34 -12.45 4.17 -17.35
C LEU A 34 -12.41 5.70 -17.42
N ALA A 35 -12.93 6.30 -18.49
CA ALA A 35 -12.97 7.75 -18.66
C ALA A 35 -13.82 8.42 -17.56
N VAL A 36 -15.04 7.92 -17.32
CA VAL A 36 -15.94 8.49 -16.31
C VAL A 36 -15.39 8.26 -14.89
N ALA A 37 -14.79 7.10 -14.62
CA ALA A 37 -14.15 6.84 -13.34
C ALA A 37 -12.96 7.78 -13.08
N ALA A 38 -12.10 7.98 -14.08
CA ALA A 38 -10.94 8.87 -13.98
C ALA A 38 -11.36 10.34 -13.80
N ASP A 39 -12.29 10.82 -14.64
CA ASP A 39 -12.85 12.18 -14.56
C ASP A 39 -13.46 12.45 -13.17
N ARG A 40 -14.25 11.51 -12.67
CA ARG A 40 -14.80 11.59 -11.31
C ARG A 40 -13.71 11.64 -10.25
N SER A 41 -12.71 10.74 -10.32
CA SER A 41 -11.61 10.73 -9.35
C SER A 41 -10.86 12.06 -9.32
N LEU A 42 -10.57 12.64 -10.49
CA LEU A 42 -9.90 13.94 -10.61
C LEU A 42 -10.77 15.08 -10.07
N THR A 43 -12.05 15.10 -10.40
CA THR A 43 -13.01 16.08 -9.88
C THR A 43 -13.10 16.00 -8.36
N GLN A 44 -13.23 14.79 -7.80
CA GLN A 44 -13.29 14.60 -6.35
C GLN A 44 -11.98 14.97 -5.63
N ALA A 45 -10.83 14.78 -6.27
CA ALA A 45 -9.55 15.26 -5.76
C ALA A 45 -9.47 16.79 -5.77
N ALA A 46 -9.91 17.45 -6.85
CA ALA A 46 -9.94 18.90 -6.97
C ALA A 46 -10.87 19.58 -5.95
N LEU A 47 -11.98 18.92 -5.59
CA LEU A 47 -12.90 19.37 -4.53
C LEU A 47 -12.29 19.28 -3.12
N ARG A 48 -11.11 18.66 -2.96
CA ARG A 48 -10.43 18.47 -1.65
C ARG A 48 -9.01 19.03 -1.69
N PRO A 49 -8.83 20.34 -1.93
CA PRO A 49 -7.51 20.94 -2.15
C PRO A 49 -6.58 20.76 -0.94
N ARG A 50 -7.13 20.80 0.28
CA ARG A 50 -6.33 20.62 1.51
C ARG A 50 -5.81 19.19 1.65
N ALA A 51 -6.65 18.18 1.46
CA ALA A 51 -6.22 16.78 1.47
C ALA A 51 -5.21 16.50 0.35
N LEU A 52 -5.45 17.02 -0.87
CA LEU A 52 -4.52 16.89 -1.99
C LEU A 52 -3.15 17.52 -1.67
N GLY A 53 -3.14 18.71 -1.05
CA GLY A 53 -1.92 19.37 -0.60
C GLY A 53 -1.16 18.56 0.46
N GLN A 54 -1.86 18.06 1.48
CA GLN A 54 -1.27 17.20 2.51
C GLN A 54 -0.71 15.90 1.93
N LEU A 55 -1.46 15.26 1.04
CA LEU A 55 -1.05 14.03 0.36
C LEU A 55 0.20 14.24 -0.48
N THR A 56 0.25 15.35 -1.23
CA THR A 56 1.37 15.71 -2.10
C THR A 56 2.60 16.08 -1.27
N ALA A 57 2.44 16.83 -0.18
CA ALA A 57 3.53 17.12 0.74
C ALA A 57 4.12 15.84 1.34
N LEU A 58 3.26 14.92 1.83
CA LEU A 58 3.69 13.63 2.36
C LEU A 58 4.49 12.82 1.31
N HIS A 59 3.95 12.67 0.10
CA HIS A 59 4.64 11.91 -0.95
C HIS A 59 5.91 12.61 -1.45
N SER A 60 5.98 13.94 -1.40
CA SER A 60 7.22 14.68 -1.73
C SER A 60 8.33 14.35 -0.73
N VAL A 61 8.02 14.30 0.57
CA VAL A 61 8.96 13.86 1.61
C VAL A 61 9.39 12.41 1.37
N LEU A 62 8.44 11.51 1.11
CA LEU A 62 8.74 10.10 0.81
C LEU A 62 9.60 9.95 -0.45
N PHE A 63 9.34 10.76 -1.49
CA PHE A 63 10.08 10.74 -2.74
C PHE A 63 11.52 11.21 -2.55
N ALA A 64 11.73 12.27 -1.76
CA ALA A 64 13.05 12.74 -1.39
C ALA A 64 13.83 11.69 -0.57
N ALA A 65 13.15 10.96 0.31
CA ALA A 65 13.73 9.89 1.11
C ALA A 65 13.92 8.56 0.36
N ALA A 66 13.38 8.42 -0.86
CA ALA A 66 13.37 7.15 -1.58
C ALA A 66 14.74 6.73 -2.09
N CYS A 67 15.06 5.44 -1.96
CA CYS A 67 16.32 4.86 -2.43
C CYS A 67 16.27 4.49 -3.92
N GLY A 68 17.08 5.18 -4.73
CA GLY A 68 17.26 4.88 -6.15
C GLY A 68 16.03 5.17 -7.04
N ARG A 69 16.17 4.90 -8.35
CA ARG A 69 15.10 5.14 -9.33
C ARG A 69 13.85 4.28 -9.08
N GLY A 70 14.04 3.03 -8.65
CA GLY A 70 12.94 2.12 -8.34
C GLY A 70 12.07 2.60 -7.18
N GLY A 71 12.68 3.10 -6.10
CA GLY A 71 11.95 3.65 -4.96
C GLY A 71 11.17 4.91 -5.33
N ARG A 72 11.74 5.80 -6.14
CA ARG A 72 11.05 7.00 -6.63
C ARG A 72 9.82 6.67 -7.48
N ASN A 73 9.92 5.69 -8.37
CA ASN A 73 8.80 5.21 -9.18
C ASN A 73 7.70 4.59 -8.29
N TRP A 74 8.09 3.86 -7.24
CA TRP A 74 7.14 3.32 -6.26
C TRP A 74 6.35 4.42 -5.57
N VAL A 75 7.03 5.47 -5.07
CA VAL A 75 6.36 6.60 -4.41
C VAL A 75 5.45 7.36 -5.38
N ALA A 76 5.87 7.56 -6.63
CA ALA A 76 5.04 8.20 -7.65
C ALA A 76 3.78 7.39 -7.97
N ALA A 77 3.89 6.06 -8.06
CA ALA A 77 2.74 5.18 -8.23
C ALA A 77 1.79 5.22 -7.03
N SER A 78 2.32 5.17 -5.81
CA SER A 78 1.55 5.33 -4.57
C SER A 78 0.81 6.67 -4.52
N TRP A 79 1.48 7.77 -4.89
CA TRP A 79 0.90 9.10 -4.94
C TRP A 79 -0.27 9.16 -5.93
N THR A 80 -0.06 8.64 -7.14
CA THR A 80 -1.09 8.60 -8.19
C THR A 80 -2.31 7.82 -7.72
N LEU A 81 -2.11 6.61 -7.17
CA LEU A 81 -3.20 5.80 -6.63
C LEU A 81 -3.94 6.53 -5.51
N SER A 82 -3.23 7.21 -4.61
CA SER A 82 -3.83 7.93 -3.50
C SER A 82 -4.70 9.10 -3.99
N ILE A 83 -4.24 9.87 -4.99
CA ILE A 83 -5.02 10.95 -5.60
C ILE A 83 -6.32 10.41 -6.20
N LEU A 84 -6.22 9.32 -6.97
CA LEU A 84 -7.39 8.73 -7.62
C LEU A 84 -8.46 8.24 -6.63
N HIS A 85 -8.08 8.05 -5.35
CA HIS A 85 -8.96 7.58 -4.29
C HIS A 85 -9.36 8.69 -3.29
N LEU A 86 -8.92 9.95 -3.45
CA LEU A 86 -9.26 11.03 -2.50
C LEU A 86 -10.77 11.26 -2.32
N GLY A 87 -11.59 10.91 -3.32
CA GLY A 87 -13.06 10.96 -3.20
C GLY A 87 -13.63 10.06 -2.10
N LEU A 88 -12.86 9.05 -1.65
CA LEU A 88 -13.24 8.16 -0.54
C LEU A 88 -13.05 8.78 0.84
N LEU A 89 -12.54 10.02 0.92
CA LEU A 89 -12.56 10.80 2.16
C LEU A 89 -13.98 11.27 2.54
N GLU A 90 -14.95 11.12 1.63
CA GLU A 90 -16.34 11.53 1.81
C GLU A 90 -16.40 13.01 2.24
N ASP A 91 -16.97 13.32 3.39
CA ASP A 91 -17.15 14.69 3.88
C ASP A 91 -15.86 15.33 4.40
N ARG A 92 -14.74 14.60 4.46
CA ARG A 92 -13.48 15.11 5.01
C ARG A 92 -12.64 15.82 3.96
N ASP A 93 -12.14 16.99 4.34
CA ASP A 93 -11.26 17.84 3.54
C ASP A 93 -9.76 17.61 3.83
N ARG A 94 -9.43 16.75 4.81
CA ARG A 94 -8.06 16.54 5.32
C ARG A 94 -7.76 15.08 5.65
N LEU A 95 -6.50 14.70 5.47
CA LEU A 95 -5.98 13.40 5.89
C LEU A 95 -5.93 13.31 7.43
N ALA A 96 -6.28 12.13 7.96
CA ALA A 96 -6.06 11.80 9.35
C ALA A 96 -4.60 11.37 9.56
N LEU A 97 -4.17 11.38 10.83
CA LEU A 97 -2.89 10.79 11.19
C LEU A 97 -2.82 9.30 10.82
N ALA A 98 -3.92 8.56 11.01
CA ALA A 98 -4.03 7.17 10.59
C ALA A 98 -3.77 6.99 9.09
N ASP A 99 -4.41 7.80 8.24
CA ASP A 99 -4.20 7.78 6.78
C ASP A 99 -2.73 8.00 6.42
N ALA A 100 -2.07 8.97 7.08
CA ALA A 100 -0.65 9.24 6.86
C ALA A 100 0.25 8.06 7.25
N LEU A 101 -0.02 7.39 8.37
CA LEU A 101 0.73 6.21 8.81
C LEU A 101 0.55 5.04 7.84
N THR A 102 -0.67 4.80 7.37
CA THR A 102 -0.96 3.79 6.34
C THR A 102 -0.19 4.08 5.05
N LEU A 103 -0.17 5.33 4.58
CA LEU A 103 0.58 5.73 3.38
C LEU A 103 2.10 5.60 3.57
N ILE A 104 2.63 5.94 4.74
CA ILE A 104 4.05 5.72 5.09
C ILE A 104 4.36 4.22 5.04
N ARG A 105 3.51 3.37 5.64
CA ARG A 105 3.66 1.91 5.63
C ARG A 105 3.69 1.37 4.20
N GLY A 106 2.74 1.78 3.35
CA GLY A 106 2.70 1.37 1.93
C GLY A 106 3.93 1.79 1.12
N ASN A 107 4.66 2.82 1.56
CA ASN A 107 5.89 3.31 0.93
C ASN A 107 7.18 2.82 1.59
N LEU A 108 7.11 2.01 2.67
CA LEU A 108 8.31 1.39 3.26
C LEU A 108 9.24 0.71 2.23
N PRO A 109 8.76 0.01 1.18
CA PRO A 109 9.62 -0.61 0.18
C PRO A 109 10.58 0.36 -0.54
N ALA A 110 10.18 1.64 -0.64
CA ALA A 110 10.99 2.69 -1.25
C ALA A 110 11.99 3.34 -0.28
N LEU A 111 11.81 3.16 1.02
CA LEU A 111 12.58 3.84 2.07
C LEU A 111 13.75 2.98 2.58
N PRO A 112 14.81 3.59 3.15
CA PRO A 112 15.93 2.85 3.73
C PRO A 112 15.48 1.80 4.76
N ALA A 113 14.49 2.16 5.59
CA ALA A 113 13.91 1.31 6.62
C ALA A 113 13.26 0.02 6.06
N GLY A 114 12.78 0.03 4.82
CA GLY A 114 12.18 -1.14 4.18
C GLY A 114 13.19 -2.26 3.91
N SER A 115 14.47 -1.94 3.76
CA SER A 115 15.52 -2.92 3.45
C SER A 115 16.11 -3.64 4.67
N GLY A 116 15.77 -3.17 5.88
CA GLY A 116 16.33 -3.67 7.12
C GLY A 116 15.69 -4.96 7.63
N ARG A 117 16.42 -5.70 8.49
CA ARG A 117 15.95 -6.93 9.17
C ARG A 117 14.66 -6.77 9.99
N ARG A 118 14.29 -5.52 10.30
CA ARG A 118 13.11 -5.16 11.09
C ARG A 118 11.94 -4.68 10.23
N ALA A 119 12.06 -4.62 8.90
CA ALA A 119 11.06 -4.04 8.01
C ALA A 119 9.65 -4.63 8.21
N GLY A 120 9.54 -5.97 8.31
CA GLY A 120 8.27 -6.64 8.59
C GLY A 120 7.66 -6.27 9.95
N LEU A 121 8.48 -6.09 10.99
CA LEU A 121 8.01 -5.64 12.30
C LEU A 121 7.58 -4.18 12.28
N THR A 122 8.32 -3.32 11.58
CA THR A 122 7.96 -1.91 11.39
C THR A 122 6.63 -1.78 10.67
N ALA A 123 6.38 -2.58 9.63
CA ALA A 123 5.09 -2.60 8.95
C ALA A 123 3.95 -3.05 9.87
N LEU A 124 4.13 -4.14 10.63
CA LEU A 124 3.12 -4.58 11.61
C LEU A 124 2.86 -3.52 12.69
N ALA A 125 3.89 -2.83 13.16
CA ALA A 125 3.74 -1.78 14.17
C ALA A 125 2.95 -0.59 13.62
N LEU A 126 3.22 -0.17 12.37
CA LEU A 126 2.47 0.90 11.70
C LEU A 126 1.00 0.52 11.46
N ASP A 127 0.73 -0.72 11.05
CA ASP A 127 -0.62 -1.27 10.87
C ASP A 127 -1.43 -1.31 12.17
N VAL A 128 -0.81 -1.73 13.27
CA VAL A 128 -1.50 -1.70 14.58
C VAL A 128 -1.72 -0.25 15.05
N ALA A 129 -0.75 0.64 14.79
CA ALA A 129 -0.83 2.04 15.19
C ALA A 129 -1.91 2.80 14.42
N ASP A 130 -1.96 2.66 13.09
CA ASP A 130 -2.95 3.36 12.25
C ASP A 130 -4.39 2.96 12.65
N GLY A 131 -4.67 1.67 12.81
CA GLY A 131 -5.99 1.17 13.19
C GLY A 131 -6.39 1.56 14.62
N ARG A 132 -5.44 1.58 15.56
CA ARG A 132 -5.71 2.07 16.93
C ARG A 132 -6.00 3.57 16.95
N ILE A 133 -5.21 4.37 16.23
CA ILE A 133 -5.40 5.82 16.13
C ILE A 133 -6.74 6.13 15.47
N ALA A 134 -7.07 5.47 14.35
CA ALA A 134 -8.34 5.65 13.65
C ALA A 134 -9.56 5.39 14.54
N ARG A 135 -9.55 4.28 15.28
CA ARG A 135 -10.65 3.93 16.20
C ARG A 135 -10.73 4.86 17.40
N ARG A 136 -9.60 5.23 18.00
CA ARG A 136 -9.57 6.14 19.17
C ARG A 136 -10.02 7.55 18.82
N GLN A 137 -9.72 8.03 17.62
CA GLN A 137 -10.06 9.38 17.17
C GLN A 137 -11.38 9.45 16.40
N GLY A 138 -12.05 8.32 16.14
CA GLY A 138 -13.26 8.29 15.32
C GLY A 138 -13.00 8.72 13.87
N THR A 139 -11.80 8.50 13.33
CA THR A 139 -11.38 8.97 12.01
C THR A 139 -11.38 7.87 10.94
N VAL A 140 -12.11 6.76 11.19
CA VAL A 140 -12.31 5.68 10.21
C VAL A 140 -13.07 6.23 9.00
N THR A 141 -12.53 5.98 7.80
CA THR A 141 -13.11 6.41 6.53
C THR A 141 -12.98 5.31 5.50
N PRO A 142 -13.80 5.31 4.42
CA PRO A 142 -13.56 4.43 3.30
C PRO A 142 -12.15 4.61 2.71
N PHE A 143 -11.65 5.85 2.61
CA PHE A 143 -10.28 6.11 2.13
C PHE A 143 -9.24 5.32 2.94
N GLY A 144 -9.23 5.49 4.26
CA GLY A 144 -8.30 4.81 5.15
C GLY A 144 -8.42 3.29 5.05
N ASP A 145 -9.65 2.77 4.97
CA ASP A 145 -9.91 1.33 4.84
C ASP A 145 -9.38 0.71 3.53
N TYR A 146 -9.51 1.42 2.40
CA TYR A 146 -8.96 0.98 1.12
C TYR A 146 -7.45 1.17 1.06
N ALA A 147 -6.95 2.32 1.54
CA ALA A 147 -5.53 2.61 1.64
C ALA A 147 -4.80 1.57 2.48
N ASP A 148 -5.40 1.12 3.59
CA ASP A 148 -4.89 0.05 4.44
C ASP A 148 -4.73 -1.25 3.67
N THR A 149 -5.80 -1.67 2.98
CA THR A 149 -5.80 -2.88 2.16
C THR A 149 -4.73 -2.81 1.05
N PHE A 150 -4.56 -1.65 0.39
CA PHE A 150 -3.55 -1.48 -0.65
C PHE A 150 -2.13 -1.42 -0.08
N ALA A 151 -1.92 -0.73 1.04
CA ALA A 151 -0.64 -0.65 1.72
C ALA A 151 -0.16 -2.05 2.14
N ASP A 152 -1.08 -2.86 2.67
CA ASP A 152 -0.82 -4.24 3.03
C ASP A 152 -0.47 -5.10 1.81
N ALA A 153 -1.32 -5.08 0.77
CA ALA A 153 -1.08 -5.87 -0.42
C ALA A 153 0.25 -5.48 -1.08
N ALA A 154 0.55 -4.19 -1.19
CA ALA A 154 1.77 -3.69 -1.80
C ALA A 154 3.02 -4.06 -0.98
N PHE A 155 3.03 -3.74 0.32
CA PHE A 155 4.16 -4.03 1.19
C PHE A 155 4.40 -5.53 1.31
N TRP A 156 3.38 -6.32 1.63
CA TRP A 156 3.57 -7.75 1.89
C TRP A 156 3.85 -8.53 0.61
N THR A 157 3.31 -8.14 -0.54
CA THR A 157 3.70 -8.74 -1.83
C THR A 157 5.17 -8.46 -2.11
N TRP A 158 5.60 -7.20 -2.03
CA TRP A 158 7.01 -6.84 -2.19
C TRP A 158 7.93 -7.58 -1.20
N PHE A 159 7.57 -7.58 0.08
CA PHE A 159 8.36 -8.18 1.15
C PHE A 159 8.50 -9.69 0.95
N THR A 160 7.42 -10.37 0.58
CA THR A 160 7.41 -11.80 0.27
C THR A 160 8.28 -12.11 -0.94
N LEU A 161 8.10 -11.39 -2.04
CA LEU A 161 8.85 -11.61 -3.27
C LEU A 161 10.35 -11.39 -3.06
N ARG A 162 10.72 -10.39 -2.25
CA ARG A 162 12.11 -10.02 -1.99
C ARG A 162 12.79 -10.95 -0.98
N HIS A 163 12.08 -11.35 0.07
CA HIS A 163 12.69 -11.99 1.23
C HIS A 163 12.30 -13.45 1.42
N GLU A 164 11.20 -13.98 0.90
CA GLU A 164 10.81 -15.38 1.16
C GLU A 164 11.37 -16.35 0.09
N PRO A 165 12.27 -17.27 0.46
CA PRO A 165 12.87 -18.20 -0.49
C PRO A 165 11.93 -19.35 -0.87
N HIS A 166 10.98 -19.71 0.00
CA HIS A 166 10.12 -20.87 -0.23
C HIS A 166 8.99 -20.53 -1.21
N ARG A 167 9.03 -21.14 -2.41
CA ARG A 167 8.09 -20.85 -3.51
C ARG A 167 6.62 -21.03 -3.11
N THR A 168 6.30 -22.09 -2.36
CA THR A 168 4.93 -22.35 -1.90
C THR A 168 4.42 -21.28 -0.93
N ILE A 169 5.24 -20.86 0.03
CA ILE A 169 4.88 -19.78 0.98
C ILE A 169 4.68 -18.47 0.22
N ARG A 170 5.54 -18.20 -0.77
CA ARG A 170 5.42 -17.03 -1.63
C ARG A 170 4.13 -17.03 -2.44
N ALA A 171 3.78 -18.16 -3.07
CA ALA A 171 2.53 -18.32 -3.80
C ALA A 171 1.31 -18.16 -2.88
N ALA A 172 1.34 -18.79 -1.70
CA ALA A 172 0.26 -18.67 -0.71
C ALA A 172 0.08 -17.23 -0.22
N ALA A 173 1.18 -16.51 0.05
CA ALA A 173 1.14 -15.12 0.45
C ALA A 173 0.53 -14.22 -0.62
N VAL A 174 0.96 -14.36 -1.89
CA VAL A 174 0.40 -13.59 -3.01
C VAL A 174 -1.09 -13.91 -3.19
N ALA A 175 -1.46 -15.19 -3.13
CA ALA A 175 -2.85 -15.62 -3.25
C ALA A 175 -3.74 -15.04 -2.13
N ALA A 176 -3.22 -14.94 -0.90
CA ALA A 176 -3.95 -14.40 0.24
C ALA A 176 -4.40 -12.93 0.05
N TRP A 177 -3.66 -12.15 -0.75
CA TRP A 177 -4.00 -10.77 -1.09
C TRP A 177 -4.80 -10.63 -2.40
N VAL A 178 -4.43 -11.41 -3.43
CA VAL A 178 -5.04 -11.30 -4.77
C VAL A 178 -6.43 -11.92 -4.83
N LEU A 179 -6.65 -13.09 -4.22
CA LEU A 179 -7.91 -13.81 -4.34
C LEU A 179 -9.12 -13.01 -3.83
N PRO A 180 -9.08 -12.34 -2.66
CA PRO A 180 -10.20 -11.53 -2.20
C PRO A 180 -10.53 -10.37 -3.15
N VAL A 181 -9.50 -9.69 -3.68
CA VAL A 181 -9.68 -8.58 -4.64
C VAL A 181 -10.31 -9.08 -5.94
N VAL A 182 -9.79 -10.18 -6.49
CA VAL A 182 -10.36 -10.80 -7.70
C VAL A 182 -11.81 -11.24 -7.47
N ALA A 183 -12.11 -11.86 -6.32
CA ALA A 183 -13.44 -12.32 -5.98
C ALA A 183 -14.45 -11.16 -5.86
N VAL A 184 -14.07 -10.08 -5.16
CA VAL A 184 -14.91 -8.86 -5.01
C VAL A 184 -15.11 -8.18 -6.35
N THR A 185 -14.05 -7.99 -7.12
CA THR A 185 -14.10 -7.37 -8.45
C THR A 185 -14.97 -8.19 -9.40
N ALA A 186 -14.71 -9.48 -9.55
CA ALA A 186 -15.49 -10.37 -10.43
C ALA A 186 -16.97 -10.42 -10.01
N THR A 187 -17.25 -10.45 -8.71
CA THR A 187 -18.62 -10.41 -8.20
C THR A 187 -19.29 -9.09 -8.51
N GLY A 188 -18.60 -7.96 -8.33
CA GLY A 188 -19.12 -6.62 -8.59
C GLY A 188 -19.43 -6.40 -10.07
N VAL A 189 -18.45 -6.74 -10.91
CA VAL A 189 -18.53 -6.79 -12.37
C VAL A 189 -19.73 -7.62 -12.83
N ARG A 190 -19.84 -8.88 -12.39
CA ARG A 190 -20.92 -9.79 -12.77
C ARG A 190 -22.30 -9.26 -12.32
N ARG A 191 -22.39 -8.71 -11.11
CA ARG A 191 -23.65 -8.20 -10.56
C ARG A 191 -24.03 -6.85 -11.16
N GLY A 192 -23.07 -6.06 -11.63
CA GLY A 192 -23.28 -4.67 -12.03
C GLY A 192 -23.51 -3.75 -10.83
N ARG A 193 -23.01 -4.14 -9.66
CA ARG A 193 -23.07 -3.39 -8.40
C ARG A 193 -22.06 -3.96 -7.41
N MET A 194 -21.51 -3.11 -6.55
CA MET A 194 -20.52 -3.47 -5.55
C MET A 194 -21.13 -4.45 -4.53
N PRO A 195 -20.50 -5.62 -4.29
CA PRO A 195 -20.97 -6.52 -3.26
C PRO A 195 -20.92 -5.82 -1.90
N GLN A 196 -21.85 -6.16 -1.00
CA GLN A 196 -21.75 -5.75 0.38
C GLN A 196 -20.41 -6.25 0.94
N ARG A 197 -19.65 -5.35 1.56
CA ARG A 197 -18.37 -5.68 2.15
C ARG A 197 -18.56 -6.83 3.13
N PRO A 198 -17.96 -8.00 2.92
CA PRO A 198 -18.07 -9.08 3.88
C PRO A 198 -17.50 -8.59 5.23
N ARG A 199 -18.28 -8.70 6.31
CA ARG A 199 -17.78 -8.39 7.65
C ARG A 199 -16.67 -9.39 7.99
N PRO A 200 -15.49 -8.95 8.46
CA PRO A 200 -14.34 -9.82 8.65
C PRO A 200 -14.52 -10.62 9.95
N ALA A 201 -15.25 -11.73 9.92
CA ALA A 201 -15.52 -12.55 11.11
C ALA A 201 -14.62 -13.79 11.23
N LEU A 202 -13.92 -14.21 10.19
CA LEU A 202 -13.14 -15.45 10.20
C LEU A 202 -11.74 -15.21 9.64
N LEU A 203 -10.76 -15.21 10.56
CA LEU A 203 -9.31 -15.36 10.35
C LEU A 203 -8.83 -14.92 8.97
N ARG A 204 -8.55 -13.61 8.78
CA ARG A 204 -7.96 -13.09 7.54
C ARG A 204 -6.69 -13.89 7.23
N PRO A 205 -6.66 -14.75 6.18
CA PRO A 205 -5.46 -15.53 5.84
C PRO A 205 -4.26 -14.61 5.63
N ALA A 206 -4.54 -13.40 5.13
CA ALA A 206 -3.57 -12.34 4.96
C ALA A 206 -2.87 -11.96 6.28
N ALA A 207 -3.60 -11.70 7.37
CA ALA A 207 -3.00 -11.33 8.67
C ALA A 207 -2.14 -12.46 9.25
N ALA A 208 -2.58 -13.71 9.14
CA ALA A 208 -1.77 -14.86 9.54
C ALA A 208 -0.47 -14.94 8.71
N MET A 209 -0.55 -14.69 7.40
CA MET A 209 0.61 -14.65 6.52
C MET A 209 1.57 -13.50 6.87
N GLN A 210 1.08 -12.32 7.27
CA GLN A 210 1.94 -11.21 7.71
C GLN A 210 2.82 -11.61 8.89
N ILE A 211 2.21 -12.19 9.93
CA ILE A 211 2.91 -12.64 11.14
C ILE A 211 3.93 -13.72 10.77
N LEU A 212 3.53 -14.72 9.97
CA LEU A 212 4.40 -15.80 9.54
C LEU A 212 5.63 -15.26 8.78
N LEU A 213 5.41 -14.38 7.80
CA LEU A 213 6.48 -13.81 6.97
C LEU A 213 7.44 -12.95 7.81
N ALA A 214 6.91 -12.12 8.71
CA ALA A 214 7.72 -11.30 9.62
C ALA A 214 8.60 -12.17 10.53
N ALA A 215 8.02 -13.20 11.16
CA ALA A 215 8.74 -14.11 12.04
C ALA A 215 9.83 -14.89 11.30
N ARG A 216 9.51 -15.42 10.10
CA ARG A 216 10.48 -16.14 9.26
C ARG A 216 11.63 -15.27 8.79
N HIS A 217 11.36 -14.01 8.45
CA HIS A 217 12.41 -13.07 8.08
C HIS A 217 13.32 -12.76 9.26
N LEU A 218 12.76 -12.46 10.43
CA LEU A 218 13.52 -12.19 11.65
C LEU A 218 14.39 -13.37 12.06
N LYS A 219 13.82 -14.59 12.10
CA LYS A 219 14.55 -15.81 12.47
C LYS A 219 15.78 -16.03 11.59
N ARG A 220 15.65 -15.82 10.27
CA ARG A 220 16.78 -15.99 9.34
C ARG A 220 17.90 -14.99 9.56
N HIS A 221 17.58 -13.75 9.92
CA HIS A 221 18.60 -12.76 10.27
C HIS A 221 19.27 -13.02 11.61
N LEU A 222 18.57 -13.65 12.57
CA LEU A 222 19.16 -14.06 13.85
C LEU A 222 20.03 -15.30 13.73
N SER A 223 19.71 -16.21 12.79
CA SER A 223 20.49 -17.42 12.53
C SER A 223 21.68 -17.22 11.60
N ALA A 224 21.79 -16.08 10.90
CA ALA A 224 22.97 -15.78 10.12
C ALA A 224 24.15 -15.54 11.08
N PRO A 225 25.23 -16.34 11.02
CA PRO A 225 26.39 -16.14 11.88
C PRO A 225 26.89 -14.72 11.64
N SER A 226 27.07 -13.98 12.74
CA SER A 226 27.70 -12.67 12.71
C SER A 226 29.10 -12.87 12.15
N THR A 227 29.29 -12.62 10.86
CA THR A 227 30.62 -12.45 10.27
C THR A 227 31.18 -11.12 10.77
N ALA A 228 31.34 -11.01 12.08
CA ALA A 228 32.07 -9.95 12.74
C ALA A 228 33.55 -10.22 12.51
N THR A 229 34.06 -9.50 11.52
CA THR A 229 35.42 -8.95 11.42
C THR A 229 36.56 -9.97 11.41
N PRO A 230 37.15 -10.31 10.24
CA PRO A 230 38.52 -10.82 10.24
C PRO A 230 39.41 -9.77 10.91
N ALA A 231 40.00 -10.14 12.04
CA ALA A 231 41.02 -9.39 12.76
C ALA A 231 42.34 -9.35 11.96
N HIS A 232 42.28 -8.92 10.70
CA HIS A 232 43.44 -8.52 9.91
C HIS A 232 43.47 -6.99 9.80
N LEU A 233 43.35 -6.32 10.94
CA LEU A 233 44.07 -5.07 11.15
C LEU A 233 45.53 -5.47 11.40
N ILE A 234 46.15 -5.88 10.30
CA ILE A 234 47.59 -6.10 10.21
C ILE A 234 48.23 -4.77 10.57
N LEU A 235 48.85 -4.75 11.74
CA LEU A 235 50.01 -3.95 12.05
C LEU A 235 50.99 -4.00 10.85
N LYS A 236 50.85 -3.06 9.92
CA LYS A 236 51.95 -2.58 9.09
C LYS A 236 52.20 -1.13 9.49
N THR A 237 52.66 -0.98 10.74
CA THR A 237 53.55 0.11 11.15
C THR A 237 54.84 -0.02 10.33
N GLY A 238 54.83 0.55 9.13
CA GLY A 238 56.03 0.83 8.37
C GLY A 238 56.79 1.97 9.04
N LEU A 239 57.71 1.62 9.95
CA LEU A 239 58.85 2.48 10.27
C LEU A 239 59.75 2.54 9.02
N GLY A 240 59.56 3.57 8.19
CA GLY A 240 60.54 4.01 7.21
C GLY A 240 61.43 5.07 7.85
N ALA A 241 62.52 4.63 8.50
CA ALA A 241 63.56 5.53 9.00
C ALA A 241 64.37 6.11 7.83
N ALA A 242 64.63 7.42 7.94
CA ALA A 242 65.39 8.24 7.03
C ALA A 242 66.86 7.78 6.89
N ARG A 243 67.45 8.02 5.72
CA ARG A 243 68.89 8.23 5.54
C ARG A 243 69.10 9.52 4.73
N PRO A 244 69.89 10.49 5.22
CA PRO A 244 70.64 11.39 4.33
C PRO A 244 71.84 10.66 3.71
#